data_AF-A0A1V0UTI5-F1
#
_entry.id   AF-A0A1V0UTI5-F1
#
_cell.length_a   1.000
_cell.length_b   1.000
_cell.length_c   1.000
_cell.angle_alpha   90.00
_cell.angle_beta   90.00
_cell.angle_gamma   90.00
#
_symmetry.space_group_name_H-M   'P 1'
#
loop_
_entity.id
_entity.type
_entity.pdbx_description
1 polymer ?
#
loop_
_entity_poly.entity_id
_entity_poly.type
_entity_poly.pdbx_seq_one_letter_code
_entity_poly.pdbx_strand_id
1 'polypeptide(L)'
;MAESSHYPNYDVMREQNAWDEHTRKIVSDRLFHTHGYHFLSETEAEQLRAWCSLLMDDPRTDVIQYVLSHIDSTLAQNKGEGQRPAGTLEQRDLIRKGLISVEVACQSLYGRSFYQLSQDKQRSFMEQVAEQRIPLSGELAGINQKAFFQKLLLLTIESYYSHPKIWSEIGYGGPAYPRGYVRADRGHLDPWEAQTDD
;
A
#
# COMPACT_ATOMS: atom_id res chain seq x y z
N MET A 1 -1.65 -10.43 14.20
CA MET A 1 -1.03 -11.50 13.39
C MET A 1 -2.05 -12.59 13.18
N ALA A 2 -2.46 -12.86 11.94
CA ALA A 2 -3.21 -14.09 11.65
C ALA A 2 -2.25 -15.27 11.76
N GLU A 3 -2.46 -16.15 12.75
CA GLU A 3 -1.57 -17.28 13.06
C GLU A 3 -1.58 -18.40 12.00
N SER A 4 -2.43 -18.32 10.98
CA SER A 4 -2.40 -19.18 9.80
C SER A 4 -3.24 -18.54 8.70
N SER A 5 -2.72 -18.51 7.46
CA SER A 5 -3.54 -18.21 6.28
C SER A 5 -4.75 -19.16 6.24
N HIS A 6 -5.90 -18.68 5.77
CA HIS A 6 -7.07 -19.54 5.49
C HIS A 6 -6.76 -20.56 4.38
N TYR A 7 -5.70 -20.33 3.61
CA TYR A 7 -5.20 -21.19 2.55
C TYR A 7 -3.71 -21.49 2.80
N PRO A 8 -3.36 -22.31 3.81
CA PRO A 8 -1.97 -22.50 4.24
C PRO A 8 -1.12 -23.23 3.18
N ASN A 9 -1.76 -24.03 2.32
CA ASN A 9 -1.11 -24.83 1.29
C ASN A 9 -1.10 -24.15 -0.10
N TYR A 10 -1.73 -22.98 -0.21
CA TYR A 10 -1.89 -22.27 -1.47
C TYR A 10 -0.74 -21.31 -1.73
N ASP A 11 -0.24 -21.31 -2.97
CA ASP A 11 0.76 -20.38 -3.45
C ASP A 11 0.47 -20.08 -4.92
N VAL A 12 0.01 -18.85 -5.17
CA VAL A 12 -0.36 -18.37 -6.51
C VAL A 12 0.82 -18.42 -7.48
N MET A 13 2.07 -18.35 -7.00
CA MET A 13 3.25 -18.38 -7.85
C MET A 13 3.53 -19.76 -8.44
N ARG A 14 2.88 -20.83 -7.95
CA ARG A 14 2.92 -22.15 -8.61
C ARG A 14 2.25 -22.11 -9.98
N GLU A 15 1.33 -21.18 -10.20
CA GLU A 15 0.59 -21.00 -11.45
C GLU A 15 1.30 -20.10 -12.47
N GLN A 16 2.49 -19.58 -12.15
CA GLN A 16 3.17 -18.58 -12.98
C GLN A 16 3.43 -19.03 -14.43
N ASN A 17 3.59 -20.32 -14.67
CA ASN A 17 3.81 -20.89 -16.00
C ASN A 17 2.53 -20.97 -16.85
N ALA A 18 1.36 -20.82 -16.23
CA ALA A 18 0.08 -20.74 -16.92
C ALA A 18 -0.24 -19.32 -17.40
N TRP A 19 0.49 -18.30 -16.94
CA TRP A 19 0.36 -16.93 -17.41
C TRP A 19 1.12 -16.69 -18.71
N ASP A 20 0.69 -15.70 -19.49
CA ASP A 20 1.53 -15.19 -20.57
C ASP A 20 2.85 -14.59 -20.04
N GLU A 21 3.83 -14.45 -20.93
CA GLU A 21 5.17 -13.99 -20.54
C GLU A 21 5.16 -12.59 -19.91
N HIS A 22 4.31 -11.70 -20.44
CA HIS A 22 4.23 -10.32 -19.97
C HIS A 22 3.68 -10.23 -18.54
N THR A 23 2.57 -10.92 -18.28
CA THR A 23 1.94 -11.00 -16.96
C THR A 23 2.87 -11.66 -15.96
N ARG A 24 3.50 -12.79 -16.34
CA ARG A 24 4.49 -13.45 -15.50
C ARG A 24 5.62 -12.53 -15.11
N LYS A 25 6.16 -11.76 -16.07
CA LYS A 25 7.19 -10.78 -15.78
C LYS A 25 6.71 -9.72 -14.77
N ILE A 26 5.55 -9.10 -15.01
CA ILE A 26 5.00 -8.05 -14.13
C ILE A 26 4.79 -8.58 -12.71
N VAL A 27 4.20 -9.77 -12.56
CA VAL A 27 3.88 -10.34 -11.25
C VAL A 27 5.17 -10.75 -10.52
N SER A 28 6.14 -11.36 -11.20
CA SER A 28 7.44 -11.72 -10.62
C SER A 28 8.24 -10.50 -10.19
N ASP A 29 8.17 -9.39 -10.93
CA ASP A 29 8.82 -8.13 -10.56
C ASP A 29 8.27 -7.55 -9.23
N ARG A 30 7.09 -8.01 -8.76
CA ARG A 30 6.54 -7.62 -7.44
C ARG A 30 7.15 -8.37 -6.27
N LEU A 31 7.91 -9.43 -6.50
CA LEU A 31 8.61 -10.19 -5.45
C LEU A 31 10.04 -9.70 -5.21
N PHE A 32 10.60 -8.98 -6.18
CA PHE A 32 11.99 -8.51 -6.14
C PHE A 32 12.01 -6.99 -6.27
N HIS A 33 12.53 -6.30 -5.26
CA HIS A 33 12.64 -4.84 -5.31
C HIS A 33 14.09 -4.40 -5.40
N THR A 34 14.36 -3.58 -6.41
CA THR A 34 15.63 -2.90 -6.58
C THR A 34 15.74 -1.73 -5.61
N HIS A 35 16.96 -1.51 -5.13
CA HIS A 35 17.29 -0.49 -4.15
C HIS A 35 17.21 0.92 -4.76
N GLY A 36 16.54 1.83 -4.05
CA GLY A 36 16.52 3.27 -4.36
C GLY A 36 15.11 3.84 -4.57
N TYR A 37 14.86 5.01 -3.97
CA TYR A 37 13.66 5.80 -4.18
C TYR A 37 13.96 6.93 -5.18
N HIS A 38 13.05 7.19 -6.11
CA HIS A 38 13.18 8.25 -7.11
C HIS A 38 12.41 9.51 -6.73
N PHE A 39 11.37 9.37 -5.92
CA PHE A 39 10.56 10.47 -5.43
C PHE A 39 10.75 10.69 -3.93
N LEU A 40 10.67 9.63 -3.13
CA LEU A 40 10.78 9.70 -1.68
C LEU A 40 12.23 9.93 -1.25
N SER A 41 12.41 10.73 -0.22
CA SER A 41 13.63 10.72 0.59
C SER A 41 13.64 9.53 1.55
N GLU A 42 14.81 9.22 2.13
CA GLU A 42 14.94 8.14 3.12
C GLU A 42 14.02 8.36 4.33
N THR A 43 13.92 9.59 4.83
CA THR A 43 13.04 9.94 5.97
C THR A 43 11.56 9.77 5.62
N GLU A 44 11.15 10.21 4.43
CA GLU A 44 9.77 10.02 3.93
C GLU A 44 9.45 8.53 3.79
N ALA A 45 10.41 7.71 3.35
CA ALA A 45 10.25 6.27 3.27
C ALA A 45 10.10 5.60 4.64
N GLU A 46 10.89 5.99 5.66
CA GLU A 46 10.69 5.47 7.03
C GLU A 46 9.32 5.85 7.60
N GLN A 47 8.89 7.09 7.38
CA GLN A 47 7.56 7.55 7.77
C GLN A 47 6.46 6.75 7.08
N LEU A 48 6.57 6.52 5.76
CA LEU A 48 5.63 5.69 5.01
C LEU A 48 5.66 4.23 5.41
N ARG A 49 6.82 3.67 5.77
CA ARG A 49 6.94 2.29 6.25
C ARG A 49 6.09 2.10 7.51
N ALA A 50 6.29 2.95 8.51
CA ALA A 50 5.52 2.91 9.74
C ALA A 50 4.01 3.13 9.48
N TRP A 51 3.67 4.07 8.59
CA TRP A 51 2.27 4.38 8.28
C TRP A 51 1.56 3.23 7.55
N CYS A 52 2.17 2.68 6.51
CA CYS A 52 1.59 1.60 5.70
C CYS A 52 1.48 0.29 6.49
N SER A 53 2.48 -0.04 7.31
CA SER A 53 2.40 -1.19 8.22
C SER A 53 1.22 -1.09 9.18
N LEU A 54 0.94 0.11 9.72
CA LEU A 54 -0.20 0.32 10.60
C LEU A 54 -1.55 0.26 9.87
N LEU A 55 -1.62 0.79 8.65
CA LEU A 55 -2.86 0.72 7.85
C LEU A 55 -3.25 -0.72 7.56
N MET A 56 -2.29 -1.58 7.24
CA MET A 56 -2.54 -2.98 6.83
C MET A 56 -2.48 -3.98 7.99
N ASP A 57 -2.07 -3.53 9.19
CA ASP A 57 -1.72 -4.40 10.32
C ASP A 57 -0.70 -5.50 9.93
N ASP A 58 0.23 -5.16 9.04
CA ASP A 58 1.24 -6.08 8.51
C ASP A 58 2.66 -5.55 8.76
N PRO A 59 3.46 -6.24 9.61
CA PRO A 59 4.84 -5.85 9.90
C PRO A 59 5.87 -6.41 8.92
N ARG A 60 5.49 -7.20 7.92
CA ARG A 60 6.42 -7.91 7.05
C ARG A 60 7.15 -6.97 6.10
N THR A 61 8.47 -6.92 6.26
CA THR A 61 9.35 -5.99 5.53
C THR A 61 9.28 -6.15 4.02
N ASP A 62 9.20 -7.38 3.50
CA ASP A 62 9.15 -7.64 2.06
C ASP A 62 7.90 -7.05 1.40
N VAL A 63 6.73 -7.32 1.99
CA VAL A 63 5.44 -6.81 1.50
C VAL A 63 5.37 -5.29 1.62
N ILE A 64 5.77 -4.73 2.76
CA ILE A 64 5.70 -3.27 2.96
C ILE A 64 6.74 -2.55 2.10
N GLN A 65 7.91 -3.14 1.86
CA GLN A 65 8.89 -2.55 0.93
C GLN A 65 8.35 -2.47 -0.49
N TYR A 66 7.57 -3.47 -0.95
CA TYR A 66 6.87 -3.38 -2.23
C TYR A 66 5.90 -2.19 -2.28
N VAL A 67 5.08 -2.03 -1.24
CA VAL A 67 4.11 -0.93 -1.12
C VAL A 67 4.82 0.42 -1.27
N LEU A 68 5.95 0.61 -0.59
CA LEU A 68 6.75 1.83 -0.67
C LEU A 68 7.30 2.06 -2.09
N SER A 69 7.89 1.03 -2.71
CA SER A 69 8.43 1.12 -4.06
C SER A 69 7.34 1.40 -5.11
N HIS A 70 6.13 0.86 -4.93
CA HIS A 70 4.99 1.15 -5.79
C HIS A 70 4.51 2.59 -5.65
N ILE A 71 4.39 3.08 -4.41
CA ILE A 71 4.05 4.48 -4.12
C ILE A 71 5.09 5.41 -4.74
N ASP A 72 6.37 5.16 -4.51
CA ASP A 72 7.48 5.94 -5.06
C ASP A 72 7.44 6.03 -6.59
N SER A 73 7.34 4.87 -7.26
CA SER A 73 7.28 4.80 -8.72
C SER A 73 6.05 5.51 -9.28
N THR A 74 4.90 5.35 -8.63
CA THR A 74 3.65 6.02 -9.01
C THR A 74 3.80 7.55 -8.95
N LEU A 75 4.39 8.06 -7.87
CA LEU A 75 4.61 9.50 -7.69
C LEU A 75 5.71 10.05 -8.60
N ALA A 76 6.75 9.25 -8.90
CA ALA A 76 7.81 9.60 -9.83
C ALA A 76 7.32 9.67 -11.29
N GLN A 77 6.49 8.72 -11.71
CA GLN A 77 5.92 8.69 -13.07
C GLN A 77 4.93 9.84 -13.31
N ASN A 78 4.24 10.30 -12.27
CA ASN A 78 3.34 11.46 -12.29
C ASN A 78 2.34 11.44 -13.47
N LYS A 79 1.73 10.28 -13.73
CA LYS A 79 0.80 10.06 -14.86
C LYS A 79 -0.55 10.79 -14.72
N GLY A 80 -0.77 11.49 -13.61
CA GLY A 80 -2.04 12.13 -13.27
C GLY A 80 -3.06 11.15 -12.70
N GLU A 81 -4.21 11.68 -12.25
CA GLU A 81 -5.27 10.93 -11.61
C GLU A 81 -6.53 10.93 -12.47
N GLY A 82 -7.15 9.76 -12.66
CA GLY A 82 -8.43 9.66 -13.39
C GLY A 82 -9.60 10.32 -12.66
N GLN A 83 -9.54 10.45 -11.33
CA GLN A 83 -10.51 11.15 -10.50
C GLN A 83 -9.81 11.88 -9.36
N ARG A 84 -9.94 13.21 -9.31
CA ARG A 84 -9.42 14.08 -8.25
C ARG A 84 -10.54 15.01 -7.76
N PRO A 85 -10.88 14.99 -6.46
CA PRO A 85 -11.91 15.89 -5.92
C PRO A 85 -11.58 17.36 -6.15
N ALA A 86 -12.60 18.18 -6.41
CA ALA A 86 -12.42 19.62 -6.59
C ALA A 86 -11.75 20.25 -5.35
N GLY A 87 -10.80 21.15 -5.57
CA GLY A 87 -10.07 21.84 -4.50
C GLY A 87 -8.99 21.01 -3.79
N THR A 88 -8.71 19.78 -4.24
CA THR A 88 -7.56 18.99 -3.75
C THR A 88 -6.34 19.22 -4.62
N LEU A 89 -5.15 19.21 -3.99
CA LEU A 89 -3.87 19.26 -4.71
C LEU A 89 -3.72 18.03 -5.61
N GLU A 90 -2.90 18.14 -6.66
CA GLU A 90 -2.50 16.97 -7.45
C GLU A 90 -1.79 15.95 -6.57
N GLN A 91 -1.96 14.66 -6.87
CA GLN A 91 -1.42 13.54 -6.08
C GLN A 91 0.00 13.75 -5.55
N ARG A 92 0.91 14.15 -6.43
CA ARG A 92 2.33 14.33 -6.12
C ARG A 92 2.54 15.38 -5.04
N ASP A 93 1.88 16.52 -5.19
CA ASP A 93 1.95 17.63 -4.24
C ASP A 93 1.19 17.32 -2.95
N LEU A 94 0.03 16.66 -3.06
CA LEU A 94 -0.78 16.25 -1.91
C LEU A 94 0.02 15.31 -0.99
N ILE A 95 0.66 14.29 -1.57
CA ILE A 95 1.49 13.35 -0.79
C ILE A 95 2.73 14.04 -0.24
N ARG A 96 3.49 14.79 -1.07
CA ARG A 96 4.70 15.51 -0.60
C ARG A 96 4.39 16.43 0.57
N LYS A 97 3.43 17.33 0.39
CA LYS A 97 3.06 18.31 1.41
C LYS A 97 2.40 17.67 2.62
N GLY A 98 1.67 16.57 2.42
CA GLY A 98 1.12 15.77 3.50
C GLY A 98 2.19 15.13 4.39
N LEU A 99 3.22 14.50 3.80
CA LEU A 99 4.36 13.94 4.56
C LEU A 99 5.12 15.03 5.33
N ILE A 100 5.37 16.18 4.70
CA ILE A 100 5.97 17.34 5.38
C ILE A 100 5.09 17.78 6.56
N SER A 101 3.76 17.81 6.38
CA SER A 101 2.81 18.19 7.43
C SER A 101 2.82 17.23 8.61
N VAL A 102 2.88 15.92 8.35
CA VAL A 102 3.02 14.89 9.38
C VAL A 102 4.32 15.10 10.16
N GLU A 103 5.44 15.30 9.47
CA GLU A 103 6.73 15.51 10.12
C GLU A 103 6.74 16.78 10.99
N VAL A 104 6.31 17.92 10.45
CA VAL A 104 6.24 19.19 11.18
C VAL A 104 5.35 19.08 12.41
N ALA A 105 4.16 18.49 12.27
CA ALA A 105 3.23 18.32 13.39
C ALA A 105 3.77 17.34 14.44
N CYS A 106 4.39 16.23 14.04
CA CYS A 106 5.01 15.29 14.98
C CYS A 106 6.17 15.92 15.75
N GLN A 107 7.04 16.66 15.06
CA GLN A 107 8.13 17.40 15.71
C GLN A 107 7.59 18.44 16.69
N SER A 108 6.56 19.19 16.30
CA SER A 108 5.97 20.21 17.17
C SER A 108 5.26 19.63 18.40
N LEU A 109 4.57 18.48 18.27
CA LEU A 109 3.77 17.91 19.35
C LEU A 109 4.57 16.96 20.25
N TYR A 110 5.56 16.27 19.69
CA TYR A 110 6.27 15.17 20.37
C TYR A 110 7.80 15.29 20.35
N GLY A 111 8.37 16.25 19.60
CA GLY A 111 9.82 16.39 19.44
C GLY A 111 10.48 15.20 18.74
N ARG A 112 9.72 14.43 17.96
CA ARG A 112 10.16 13.19 17.29
C ARG A 112 9.46 13.05 15.94
N SER A 113 10.11 12.35 15.01
CA SER A 113 9.48 11.98 13.74
C SER A 113 8.40 10.92 13.98
N PHE A 114 7.40 10.85 13.08
CA PHE A 114 6.27 9.91 13.20
C PHE A 114 6.72 8.45 13.42
N TYR A 115 7.69 7.98 12.64
CA TYR A 115 8.19 6.60 12.72
C TYR A 115 8.95 6.28 14.02
N GLN A 116 9.27 7.28 14.83
CA GLN A 116 9.94 7.14 16.14
C GLN A 116 8.96 7.14 17.32
N LEU A 117 7.66 7.37 17.07
CA LEU A 117 6.62 7.31 18.10
C LEU A 117 6.27 5.84 18.44
N SER A 118 5.68 5.61 19.61
CA SER A 118 5.08 4.30 19.92
C SER A 118 3.88 4.04 19.01
N GLN A 119 3.55 2.78 18.72
CA GLN A 119 2.43 2.44 17.84
C GLN A 119 1.10 3.09 18.27
N ASP A 120 0.79 3.13 19.58
CA ASP A 120 -0.44 3.78 20.06
C ASP A 120 -0.49 5.27 19.72
N LYS A 121 0.65 5.97 19.83
CA LYS A 121 0.77 7.38 19.44
C LYS A 121 0.69 7.54 17.93
N GLN A 122 1.26 6.62 17.15
CA GLN A 122 1.15 6.63 15.70
C GLN A 122 -0.31 6.47 15.26
N ARG A 123 -1.05 5.51 15.82
CA ARG A 123 -2.48 5.29 15.55
C ARG A 123 -3.32 6.52 15.91
N SER A 124 -3.15 7.04 17.13
CA SER A 124 -3.87 8.25 17.57
C SER A 124 -3.54 9.48 16.72
N PHE A 125 -2.30 9.60 16.21
CA PHE A 125 -1.93 10.66 15.29
C PHE A 125 -2.55 10.46 13.89
N MET A 126 -2.56 9.24 13.36
CA MET A 126 -3.22 8.90 12.10
C MET A 126 -4.72 9.22 12.15
N GLU A 127 -5.40 8.93 13.26
CA GLU A 127 -6.81 9.31 13.51
C GLU A 127 -6.99 10.84 13.46
N GLN A 128 -6.09 11.60 14.09
CA GLN A 128 -6.11 13.06 14.03
C GLN A 128 -5.97 13.58 12.59
N VAL A 129 -5.11 12.98 11.77
CA VAL A 129 -4.97 13.36 10.35
C VAL A 129 -6.25 13.02 9.57
N ALA A 130 -6.83 11.83 9.78
CA ALA A 130 -8.07 11.41 9.12
C ALA A 130 -9.27 12.34 9.44
N GLU A 131 -9.28 12.90 10.64
CA GLU A 131 -10.32 13.83 11.13
C GLU A 131 -9.97 15.32 10.91
N GLN A 132 -8.87 15.62 10.22
CA GLN A 132 -8.42 16.98 9.95
C GLN A 132 -8.12 17.82 11.21
N ARG A 133 -7.50 17.20 12.21
CA ARG A 133 -7.24 17.78 13.54
C ARG A 133 -5.78 18.09 13.85
N ILE A 134 -4.82 17.72 12.99
CA ILE A 134 -3.42 18.09 13.27
C ILE A 134 -3.22 19.60 13.05
N PRO A 135 -2.53 20.30 13.96
CA PRO A 135 -2.31 21.74 13.82
C PRO A 135 -1.33 22.02 12.69
N LEU A 136 -1.76 22.77 11.67
CA LEU A 136 -0.93 23.22 10.56
C LEU A 136 -0.94 24.75 10.47
N SER A 137 0.19 25.33 10.09
CA SER A 137 0.38 26.79 10.00
C SER A 137 1.18 27.16 8.75
N GLY A 138 1.16 28.45 8.41
CA GLY A 138 1.90 28.97 7.25
C GLY A 138 1.46 28.31 5.94
N GLU A 139 2.41 27.94 5.11
CA GLU A 139 2.15 27.34 3.79
C GLU A 139 1.43 25.97 3.85
N LEU A 140 1.45 25.30 5.01
CA LEU A 140 0.81 24.00 5.22
C LEU A 140 -0.65 24.12 5.71
N ALA A 141 -1.09 25.31 6.13
CA ALA A 141 -2.42 25.49 6.73
C ALA A 141 -3.58 25.12 5.80
N GLY A 142 -3.39 25.24 4.48
CA GLY A 142 -4.40 24.90 3.47
C GLY A 142 -4.45 23.42 3.06
N ILE A 143 -3.60 22.56 3.63
CA ILE A 143 -3.56 21.16 3.23
C ILE A 143 -4.79 20.41 3.74
N ASN A 144 -5.48 19.75 2.82
CA ASN A 144 -6.58 18.86 3.16
C ASN A 144 -6.02 17.54 3.71
N GLN A 145 -5.92 17.45 5.03
CA GLN A 145 -5.37 16.29 5.76
C GLN A 145 -6.16 15.00 5.48
N LYS A 146 -7.48 15.10 5.40
CA LYS A 146 -8.36 13.98 5.09
C LYS A 146 -8.13 13.46 3.66
N ALA A 147 -7.97 14.35 2.69
CA ALA A 147 -7.65 13.97 1.32
C ALA A 147 -6.26 13.30 1.24
N PHE A 148 -5.27 13.82 1.97
CA PHE A 148 -3.96 13.19 2.10
C PHE A 148 -4.06 11.77 2.68
N PHE A 149 -4.75 11.60 3.81
CA PHE A 149 -4.97 10.30 4.44
C PHE A 149 -5.63 9.30 3.47
N GLN A 150 -6.73 9.72 2.84
CA GLN A 150 -7.48 8.89 1.89
C GLN A 150 -6.62 8.50 0.68
N LYS A 151 -5.84 9.45 0.14
CA LYS A 151 -4.97 9.16 -1.00
C LYS A 151 -3.90 8.16 -0.64
N LEU A 152 -3.26 8.33 0.51
CA LEU A 152 -2.24 7.39 0.96
C LEU A 152 -2.82 6.00 1.23
N LEU A 153 -3.99 5.93 1.88
CA LEU A 153 -4.73 4.69 2.09
C LEU A 153 -5.02 3.95 0.77
N LEU A 154 -5.51 4.65 -0.25
CA LEU A 154 -5.79 4.05 -1.56
C LEU A 154 -4.52 3.50 -2.21
N LEU A 155 -3.42 4.26 -2.19
CA LEU A 155 -2.13 3.81 -2.74
C LEU A 155 -1.56 2.62 -1.97
N THR A 156 -1.74 2.57 -0.65
CA THR A 156 -1.37 1.42 0.17
C THR A 156 -2.21 0.20 -0.19
N ILE A 157 -3.54 0.33 -0.28
CA ILE A 157 -4.44 -0.79 -0.60
C ILE A 157 -4.15 -1.35 -1.99
N GLU A 158 -4.04 -0.51 -3.02
CA GLU A 158 -3.83 -0.98 -4.40
C GLU A 158 -2.51 -1.73 -4.55
N SER A 159 -1.46 -1.30 -3.85
CA SER A 159 -0.15 -1.93 -3.90
C SER A 159 -0.14 -3.20 -3.05
N TYR A 160 -0.61 -3.15 -1.81
CA TYR A 160 -0.64 -4.29 -0.89
C TYR A 160 -1.42 -5.47 -1.48
N TYR A 161 -2.64 -5.23 -1.98
CA TYR A 161 -3.48 -6.26 -2.60
C TYR A 161 -3.09 -6.58 -4.05
N SER A 162 -1.97 -6.07 -4.55
CA SER A 162 -1.37 -6.53 -5.82
C SER A 162 -0.17 -7.46 -5.60
N HIS A 163 0.27 -7.67 -4.35
CA HIS A 163 1.40 -8.52 -4.02
C HIS A 163 1.02 -10.03 -4.01
N PRO A 164 1.78 -10.92 -4.67
CA PRO A 164 1.40 -12.34 -4.81
C PRO A 164 1.27 -13.11 -3.48
N LYS A 165 2.04 -12.72 -2.46
CA LYS A 165 1.92 -13.30 -1.12
C LYS A 165 0.55 -13.01 -0.50
N ILE A 166 0.06 -11.78 -0.67
CA ILE A 166 -1.26 -11.36 -0.18
C ILE A 166 -2.36 -12.06 -0.97
N TRP A 167 -2.19 -12.23 -2.28
CA TRP A 167 -3.11 -13.04 -3.10
C TRP A 167 -3.26 -14.46 -2.57
N SER A 168 -2.15 -15.11 -2.24
CA SER A 168 -2.16 -16.46 -1.70
C SER A 168 -2.89 -16.55 -0.34
N GLU A 169 -2.74 -15.52 0.49
CA GLU A 169 -3.39 -15.44 1.81
C GLU A 169 -4.89 -15.25 1.76
N ILE A 170 -5.36 -14.44 0.81
CA ILE A 170 -6.79 -14.18 0.62
C ILE A 170 -7.45 -15.18 -0.35
N GLY A 171 -6.68 -16.10 -0.92
CA GLY A 171 -7.14 -17.10 -1.88
C GLY A 171 -7.43 -16.55 -3.27
N TYR A 172 -6.87 -15.40 -3.62
CA TYR A 172 -7.01 -14.85 -4.97
C TYR A 172 -6.09 -15.56 -5.95
N GLY A 173 -6.67 -16.12 -7.02
CA GLY A 173 -5.96 -16.90 -8.04
C GLY A 173 -5.03 -16.12 -8.97
N GLY A 174 -4.96 -14.79 -8.81
CA GLY A 174 -4.18 -13.93 -9.69
C GLY A 174 -4.79 -13.80 -11.10
N PRO A 175 -4.01 -13.32 -12.07
CA PRO A 175 -4.42 -13.30 -13.46
C PRO A 175 -4.66 -14.72 -14.00
N ALA A 176 -5.60 -14.87 -14.93
CA ALA A 176 -5.87 -16.16 -15.57
C ALA A 176 -5.56 -16.17 -17.08
N TYR A 177 -5.14 -15.05 -17.68
CA TYR A 177 -4.82 -15.04 -19.11
C TYR A 177 -3.55 -15.86 -19.39
N PRO A 178 -3.54 -16.74 -20.42
CA PRO A 178 -4.60 -16.94 -21.43
C PRO A 178 -5.67 -18.00 -21.09
N ARG A 179 -5.48 -18.82 -20.06
CA ARG A 179 -6.40 -19.95 -19.74
C ARG A 179 -7.83 -19.53 -19.39
N GLY A 180 -8.01 -18.35 -18.79
CA GLY A 180 -9.29 -17.86 -18.26
C GLY A 180 -9.72 -18.53 -16.95
N TYR A 181 -10.72 -17.94 -16.28
CA TYR A 181 -11.50 -18.60 -15.23
C TYR A 181 -12.66 -19.32 -15.91
N VAL A 182 -12.74 -20.64 -15.75
CA VAL A 182 -13.68 -21.50 -16.49
C VAL A 182 -14.87 -21.90 -15.61
N ARG A 183 -14.66 -22.00 -14.29
CA ARG A 183 -15.72 -22.24 -13.32
C ARG A 183 -16.18 -20.91 -12.72
N ALA A 184 -17.36 -20.47 -13.11
CA ALA A 184 -17.95 -19.20 -12.63
C ALA A 184 -19.14 -19.40 -11.67
N ASP A 185 -19.60 -20.65 -11.50
CA ASP A 185 -20.70 -20.96 -10.60
C ASP A 185 -20.26 -20.88 -9.14
N ARG A 186 -21.13 -20.35 -8.27
CA ARG A 186 -20.83 -20.22 -6.84
C ARG A 186 -20.47 -21.56 -6.22
N GLY A 187 -19.31 -21.60 -5.55
CA GLY A 187 -18.80 -22.81 -4.90
C GLY A 187 -18.03 -23.75 -5.83
N HIS A 188 -17.94 -23.44 -7.14
CA HIS A 188 -17.12 -24.18 -8.08
C HIS A 188 -15.84 -23.40 -8.34
N LEU A 189 -14.73 -23.92 -7.84
CA LEU A 189 -13.39 -23.38 -8.04
C LEU A 189 -12.67 -24.16 -9.13
N ASP A 190 -11.91 -23.46 -9.97
CA ASP A 190 -10.95 -24.10 -10.86
C ASP A 190 -9.89 -24.89 -10.07
N PRO A 191 -9.32 -25.99 -10.61
CA PRO A 191 -8.41 -26.85 -9.85
C PRO A 191 -7.17 -26.16 -9.26
N TRP A 192 -6.81 -25.00 -9.84
CA TRP A 192 -5.65 -24.18 -9.47
C TRP A 192 -6.00 -23.02 -8.54
N GLU A 193 -7.28 -22.80 -8.23
CA GLU A 193 -7.71 -21.83 -7.24
C GLU A 193 -7.51 -22.36 -5.81
N ALA A 194 -7.47 -21.44 -4.84
CA ALA A 194 -7.22 -21.78 -3.45
C ALA A 194 -8.36 -22.63 -2.87
N GLN A 195 -8.03 -23.76 -2.27
CA GLN A 195 -8.99 -24.67 -1.64
C GLN A 195 -8.85 -24.61 -0.12
N THR A 196 -9.97 -24.68 0.58
CA THR A 196 -10.04 -24.83 2.03
C THR A 196 -9.67 -26.26 2.41
N ASP A 197 -8.97 -26.43 3.53
CA ASP A 197 -8.76 -27.75 4.12
C ASP A 197 -10.08 -28.18 4.82
N ASP A 198 -11.09 -28.60 4.04
CA ASP A 198 -12.32 -29.25 4.55
C ASP A 198 -12.20 -30.78 4.54
#